data_AF-A0A538BCW3-F1
#
_entry.id   AF-A0A538BCW3-F1
#
_cell.length_a   1.000
_cell.length_b   1.000
_cell.length_c   1.000
_cell.angle_alpha   90.00
_cell.angle_beta   90.00
_cell.angle_gamma   90.00
#
_symmetry.space_group_name_H-M   'P 1'
#
loop_
_entity.id
_entity.type
_entity.pdbx_description
1 polymer ?
#
loop_
_entity_poly.entity_id
_entity_poly.type
_entity_poly.pdbx_seq_one_letter_code
_entity_poly.pdbx_strand_id
1 'polypeptide(L)'
;MANARLGQRLDAVLGGRPQSCLTVDEGRGPSLYSQRPDLPLLPASNLKLLTATAVLARISGSERLHTETRALKPPVNGVIAGDLWLVGAGDPLLATADFAAQAGYQ
;
A
#
# COMPACT_ATOMS: atom_id res chain seq x y z
N MET A 1 35.15 12.67 -5.75
CA MET A 1 35.66 11.74 -4.71
C MET A 1 34.55 11.14 -3.83
N ALA A 2 33.54 11.91 -3.39
CA ALA A 2 32.44 11.38 -2.56
C ALA A 2 31.64 10.22 -3.23
N ASN A 3 31.23 10.39 -4.49
CA ASN A 3 30.47 9.35 -5.22
C ASN A 3 31.29 8.07 -5.45
N ALA A 4 32.62 8.19 -5.62
CA ALA A 4 33.50 7.02 -5.77
C ALA A 4 33.57 6.20 -4.47
N ARG A 5 33.63 6.87 -3.31
CA ARG A 5 33.58 6.20 -2.00
C ARG A 5 32.21 5.56 -1.74
N LEU A 6 31.12 6.21 -2.16
CA LEU A 6 29.77 5.63 -2.10
C LEU A 6 29.69 4.35 -2.94
N GLY A 7 30.11 4.41 -4.21
CA GLY A 7 30.10 3.27 -5.12
C GLY A 7 30.85 2.07 -4.56
N GLN A 8 32.09 2.24 -4.10
CA GLN A 8 32.87 1.15 -3.49
C GLN A 8 32.16 0.47 -2.31
N ARG A 9 31.49 1.25 -1.45
CA ARG A 9 30.76 0.69 -0.31
C ARG A 9 29.51 -0.07 -0.75
N LEU A 10 28.79 0.44 -1.75
CA LEU A 10 27.60 -0.23 -2.29
C LEU A 10 27.96 -1.51 -3.06
N ASP A 11 29.04 -1.47 -3.84
CA ASP A 11 29.58 -2.66 -4.51
C ASP A 11 29.97 -3.74 -3.51
N ALA A 12 30.62 -3.38 -2.39
CA ALA A 12 30.96 -4.33 -1.33
C ALA A 12 29.73 -4.98 -0.67
N VAL A 13 28.62 -4.25 -0.52
CA VAL A 13 27.36 -4.79 0.04
C VAL A 13 26.67 -5.73 -0.95
N LEU A 14 26.73 -5.42 -2.24
CA LEU A 14 26.06 -6.17 -3.30
C LEU A 14 26.93 -7.32 -3.86
N GLY A 15 28.23 -7.33 -3.60
CA GLY A 15 29.15 -8.40 -3.95
C GLY A 15 28.69 -9.72 -3.33
N GLY A 16 28.19 -10.63 -4.15
CA GLY A 16 27.59 -11.90 -3.70
C GLY A 16 26.06 -11.95 -3.70
N ARG A 17 25.38 -10.91 -4.19
CA ARG A 17 23.92 -10.85 -4.31
C ARG A 17 23.48 -10.73 -5.78
N PRO A 18 23.62 -11.80 -6.59
CA PRO A 18 23.35 -11.74 -8.03
C PRO A 18 21.87 -11.45 -8.36
N GLN A 19 20.95 -11.75 -7.44
CA GLN A 19 19.51 -11.48 -7.56
C GLN A 19 19.11 -10.17 -6.85
N SER A 20 19.93 -9.14 -6.98
CA SER A 20 19.67 -7.81 -6.42
C SER A 20 20.07 -6.73 -7.40
N CYS A 21 19.40 -5.59 -7.35
CA CYS A 21 19.76 -4.38 -8.07
C CYS A 21 19.69 -3.17 -7.12
N LEU A 22 20.37 -2.08 -7.46
CA LEU A 22 20.32 -0.84 -6.71
C LEU A 22 20.65 0.35 -7.61
N THR A 23 19.81 1.38 -7.52
CA THR A 23 20.09 2.71 -8.08
C THR A 23 19.93 3.73 -6.96
N VAL A 24 20.85 4.70 -6.90
CA VAL A 24 20.80 5.82 -5.95
C VAL A 24 20.74 7.11 -6.74
N ASP A 25 19.72 7.92 -6.49
CA ASP A 25 19.44 9.14 -7.24
C ASP A 25 19.12 10.30 -6.28
N GLU A 26 19.45 11.53 -6.68
CA GLU A 26 19.12 12.77 -5.95
C GLU A 26 17.91 13.49 -6.55
N GLY A 27 17.27 12.90 -7.57
CA GLY A 27 16.09 13.42 -8.27
C GLY A 27 16.41 14.45 -9.35
N ARG A 28 17.68 14.82 -9.55
CA ARG A 28 18.13 15.70 -10.63
C ARG A 28 19.48 15.24 -11.16
N GLY A 29 19.59 15.09 -12.49
CA GLY A 29 20.83 14.68 -13.14
C GLY A 29 21.02 13.15 -13.18
N PRO A 30 22.22 12.67 -13.52
CA PRO A 30 22.52 11.24 -13.56
C PRO A 30 22.51 10.62 -12.16
N SER A 31 22.09 9.36 -12.06
CA SER A 31 22.14 8.61 -10.81
C SER A 31 23.57 8.56 -10.23
N LEU A 32 23.67 8.68 -8.90
CA LEU A 32 24.93 8.65 -8.16
C LEU A 32 25.60 7.27 -8.18
N TYR A 33 24.79 6.22 -8.33
CA TYR A 33 25.20 4.83 -8.40
C TYR A 33 24.12 4.01 -9.10
N SER A 34 24.53 3.02 -9.90
CA SER A 34 23.61 2.07 -10.51
C SER A 34 24.28 0.71 -10.69
N GLN A 35 23.63 -0.35 -10.22
CA GLN A 35 24.07 -1.73 -10.40
C GLN A 35 22.88 -2.59 -10.82
N ARG A 36 22.96 -3.16 -12.04
CA ARG A 36 21.93 -4.00 -12.66
C ARG A 36 20.52 -3.37 -12.65
N PRO A 37 20.36 -2.09 -13.04
CA PRO A 37 19.07 -1.38 -12.93
C PRO A 37 17.93 -2.07 -13.68
N ASP A 38 18.24 -2.74 -14.80
CA ASP A 38 17.25 -3.36 -15.67
C ASP A 38 17.06 -4.87 -15.40
N LEU A 39 17.67 -5.41 -14.33
CA LEU A 39 17.49 -6.82 -13.97
C LEU A 39 16.06 -7.05 -13.47
N PRO A 40 15.26 -7.91 -14.12
CA PRO A 40 13.92 -8.23 -13.63
C PRO A 40 14.02 -9.01 -12.31
N LEU A 41 13.29 -8.55 -11.30
CA LEU A 41 13.22 -9.17 -9.98
C LEU A 41 11.76 -9.31 -9.54
N LEU A 42 11.48 -10.30 -8.69
CA LEU A 42 10.20 -10.37 -8.00
C LEU A 42 10.14 -9.22 -6.98
N PRO A 43 9.16 -8.29 -7.06
CA PRO A 43 9.16 -7.09 -6.23
C PRO A 43 8.76 -7.36 -4.77
N ALA A 44 8.18 -8.53 -4.47
CA ALA A 44 7.56 -8.81 -3.17
C ALA A 44 6.64 -7.64 -2.74
N SER A 45 6.70 -7.23 -1.46
CA SER A 45 5.89 -6.11 -0.97
C SER A 45 6.25 -4.75 -1.57
N ASN A 46 7.37 -4.59 -2.30
CA ASN A 46 7.64 -3.33 -3.01
C ASN A 46 6.59 -3.04 -4.09
N LEU A 47 5.87 -4.07 -4.57
CA LEU A 47 4.74 -3.89 -5.49
C LEU A 47 3.65 -2.97 -4.90
N LYS A 48 3.52 -2.91 -3.56
CA LYS A 48 2.56 -2.04 -2.88
C LYS A 48 2.78 -0.56 -3.20
N LEU A 49 4.01 -0.14 -3.52
CA LEU A 49 4.28 1.23 -3.95
C LEU A 49 3.52 1.56 -5.24
N LEU A 50 3.63 0.69 -6.26
CA LEU A 50 2.92 0.87 -7.53
C LEU A 50 1.40 0.77 -7.35
N THR A 51 0.91 -0.17 -6.53
CA THR A 51 -0.52 -0.27 -6.22
C THR A 51 -1.04 1.01 -5.56
N ALA A 52 -0.33 1.53 -4.54
CA ALA A 52 -0.71 2.77 -3.87
C ALA A 52 -0.72 3.96 -4.83
N THR A 53 0.32 4.10 -5.67
CA THR A 53 0.36 5.15 -6.71
C THR A 53 -0.82 5.03 -7.68
N ALA A 54 -1.13 3.83 -8.17
CA ALA A 54 -2.21 3.62 -9.12
C ALA A 54 -3.61 3.92 -8.52
N VAL A 55 -3.79 3.64 -7.23
CA VAL A 55 -5.01 3.96 -6.48
C VAL A 55 -5.11 5.47 -6.26
N LEU A 56 -4.07 6.11 -5.73
CA LEU A 56 -4.06 7.55 -5.44
C LEU A 56 -4.16 8.42 -6.70
N ALA A 57 -3.81 7.89 -7.88
CA ALA A 57 -4.03 8.56 -9.17
C ALA A 57 -5.52 8.58 -9.60
N ARG A 58 -6.38 7.78 -8.95
CA ARG A 58 -7.82 7.65 -9.29
C ARG A 58 -8.75 8.01 -8.15
N ILE A 59 -8.31 7.77 -6.92
CA ILE A 59 -9.09 7.91 -5.69
C ILE A 59 -8.34 8.87 -4.78
N SER A 60 -9.05 9.81 -4.16
CA SER A 60 -8.45 10.75 -3.20
C SER A 60 -7.80 9.98 -2.06
N GLY A 61 -6.66 10.46 -1.56
CA GLY A 61 -6.05 9.93 -0.32
C GLY A 61 -6.92 10.12 0.92
N SER A 62 -8.00 10.91 0.83
CA SER A 62 -9.00 11.10 1.87
C SER A 62 -10.27 10.24 1.70
N GLU A 63 -10.34 9.41 0.65
CA GLU A 63 -11.51 8.56 0.39
C GLU A 63 -11.71 7.55 1.53
N ARG A 64 -12.97 7.24 1.85
CA ARG A 64 -13.35 6.21 2.82
C ARG A 64 -14.23 5.18 2.14
N LEU A 65 -13.94 3.91 2.35
CA LEU A 65 -14.80 2.81 1.92
C LEU A 65 -15.89 2.62 2.97
N HIS A 66 -17.15 2.59 2.54
CA HIS A 66 -18.30 2.52 3.45
C HIS A 66 -18.91 1.11 3.45
N THR A 67 -19.19 0.60 4.64
CA THR A 67 -20.06 -0.56 4.83
C THR A 67 -21.37 -0.08 5.43
N GLU A 68 -22.49 -0.45 4.83
CA GLU A 68 -23.79 0.11 5.18
C GLU A 68 -24.85 -0.97 5.35
N THR A 69 -25.85 -0.70 6.20
CA THR A 69 -27.06 -1.52 6.27
C THR A 69 -28.12 -1.00 5.31
N ARG A 70 -28.86 -1.92 4.69
CA ARG A 70 -29.92 -1.62 3.71
C ARG A 70 -31.14 -2.49 3.97
N ALA A 71 -32.32 -1.93 3.77
CA ALA A 71 -33.60 -2.63 3.78
C ALA A 71 -34.50 -2.05 2.69
N LEU A 72 -35.42 -2.85 2.13
CA LEU A 72 -36.35 -2.37 1.09
C LEU A 72 -37.32 -1.32 1.62
N LYS A 73 -37.63 -1.38 2.92
CA LYS A 73 -38.50 -0.44 3.63
C LYS A 73 -37.83 -0.04 4.94
N PRO A 74 -38.01 1.21 5.41
CA PRO A 74 -37.53 1.63 6.71
C PRO A 74 -38.22 0.83 7.83
N PRO A 75 -37.57 0.69 9.01
CA PRO A 75 -38.15 0.00 10.15
C PRO A 75 -39.41 0.73 10.65
N VAL A 76 -40.42 -0.03 11.03
CA VAL A 76 -41.63 0.48 11.70
C VAL A 76 -41.69 -0.13 13.08
N ASN A 77 -41.68 0.70 14.13
CA ASN A 77 -41.64 0.26 15.53
C ASN A 77 -40.51 -0.75 15.83
N GLY A 78 -39.33 -0.54 15.23
CA GLY A 78 -38.16 -1.40 15.41
C GLY A 78 -38.17 -2.70 14.60
N VAL A 79 -39.19 -2.93 13.75
CA VAL A 79 -39.30 -4.14 12.91
C VAL A 79 -39.01 -3.79 11.46
N ILE A 80 -38.07 -4.52 10.85
CA ILE A 80 -37.86 -4.53 9.40
C ILE A 80 -38.81 -5.56 8.79
N ALA A 81 -39.65 -5.12 7.85
CA ALA A 81 -40.52 -6.01 7.10
C ALA A 81 -39.75 -6.60 5.90
N GLY A 82 -39.17 -7.79 6.10
CA GLY A 82 -38.36 -8.49 5.11
C GLY A 82 -36.88 -8.52 5.49
N ASP A 83 -36.02 -8.53 4.48
CA ASP A 83 -34.59 -8.71 4.67
C ASP A 83 -33.88 -7.41 5.08
N LEU A 84 -32.81 -7.57 5.86
CA LEU A 84 -31.80 -6.57 6.16
C LEU A 84 -30.47 -7.04 5.57
N TRP A 85 -29.84 -6.21 4.74
CA TRP A 85 -28.55 -6.50 4.14
C TRP A 85 -27.45 -5.67 4.79
N LEU A 86 -26.28 -6.28 4.92
CA LEU A 86 -25.01 -5.60 5.15
C LEU A 86 -24.26 -5.52 3.81
N VAL A 87 -24.07 -4.31 3.29
CA VAL A 87 -23.48 -4.06 1.99
C VAL A 87 -22.09 -3.46 2.20
N GLY A 88 -21.04 -4.24 1.89
CA GLY A 88 -19.66 -3.79 2.00
C GLY A 88 -19.12 -3.21 0.68
N ALA A 89 -18.36 -2.13 0.77
CA ALA A 89 -17.62 -1.53 -0.36
C ALA A 89 -16.10 -1.82 -0.31
N GLY A 90 -15.68 -2.83 0.48
CA GLY A 90 -14.29 -3.25 0.58
C GLY A 90 -13.49 -2.62 1.72
N ASP A 91 -14.14 -2.03 2.72
CA ASP A 91 -13.48 -1.52 3.93
C ASP A 91 -12.70 -2.64 4.65
N PRO A 92 -11.34 -2.60 4.64
CA PRO A 92 -10.54 -3.65 5.24
C PRO A 92 -10.42 -3.49 6.77
N LEU A 93 -11.00 -2.43 7.35
CA LEU A 93 -10.95 -2.11 8.78
C LEU A 93 -12.29 -2.34 9.49
N LEU A 94 -13.30 -2.91 8.81
CA LEU A 94 -14.55 -3.29 9.45
C LEU A 94 -14.28 -4.32 10.56
N ALA A 95 -14.57 -3.94 11.79
CA ALA A 95 -14.25 -4.73 12.97
C ALA A 95 -15.28 -4.55 14.09
N THR A 96 -15.25 -5.46 15.07
CA THR A 96 -15.96 -5.26 16.34
C THR A 96 -15.31 -4.12 17.12
N ALA A 97 -16.08 -3.46 17.99
CA ALA A 97 -15.58 -2.35 18.81
C ALA A 97 -14.37 -2.78 19.66
N ASP A 98 -14.43 -3.96 20.27
CA ASP A 98 -13.34 -4.49 21.09
C ASP A 98 -12.06 -4.72 20.28
N PHE A 99 -12.18 -5.27 19.06
CA PHE A 99 -11.03 -5.47 18.19
C PHE A 99 -10.44 -4.13 17.74
N ALA A 100 -11.28 -3.18 17.33
CA ALA A 100 -10.83 -1.85 16.91
C ALA A 100 -10.09 -1.12 18.05
N ALA A 101 -10.57 -1.23 19.29
CA ALA A 101 -9.92 -0.68 20.46
C ALA A 101 -8.56 -1.35 20.73
N GLN A 102 -8.48 -2.69 20.66
CA GLN A 102 -7.23 -3.44 20.84
C GLN A 102 -6.19 -3.15 19.76
N ALA A 103 -6.63 -2.98 18.50
CA ALA A 103 -5.77 -2.72 17.36
C ALA A 103 -5.33 -1.24 17.21
N GLY A 104 -5.90 -0.32 18.01
CA GLY A 104 -5.58 1.10 17.95
C GLY A 104 -6.16 1.82 16.73
N TYR A 105 -7.34 1.41 16.26
CA TYR A 105 -8.03 2.03 15.12
C TYR A 105 -8.95 3.19 15.52
N GLN A 106 -8.99 3.57 16.80
CA GLN A 106 -9.81 4.67 17.36
C GLN A 106 -8.95 5.76 17.99
#